data_AF-A0A1H3M742-F1
#
_entry.id   AF-A0A1H3M742-F1
#
_cell.length_a   1.000
_cell.length_b   1.000
_cell.length_c   1.000
_cell.angle_alpha   90.00
_cell.angle_beta   90.00
_cell.angle_gamma   90.00
#
_symmetry.space_group_name_H-M   'P 1'
#
loop_
_entity.id
_entity.type
_entity.pdbx_description
1 polymer ?
#
loop_
_entity_poly.entity_id
_entity_poly.type
_entity_poly.pdbx_seq_one_letter_code
_entity_poly.pdbx_strand_id
1 'polypeptide(L)'
;MLELGGGKTQADAGDLIRDITEAEFMSAVVDASNEVPVIVDFWAPWCGPCKTLGPALEQAVRDAKGAVKMVKVNVDQAQTIASQLRIQSIPTVYAFWQGQPVDGFQGAVPPSELKAFIDRVVQAAGGAAGDDGGLEEALATADEMLDQGAAADAAQVFAAILGEDDKNARAYAGLVRAHLAMDDMEQAEAILNGAPAEIAKAPELEAVHAQIELAKQAAGVGPVAELTAKVEADPDDHQARYDLAQALYAKGHAQEAVDHLLELFRRDREWNEGAARAQLTTIFEALKPNDPVALKGRRRLSSMIFA
;
A
#
# COMPACT_ATOMS: atom_id res chain seq x y z
N MET A 1 6.83 -33.82 -22.55
CA MET A 1 7.22 -32.41 -22.66
C MET A 1 5.93 -31.62 -22.46
N LEU A 2 5.64 -31.28 -21.20
CA LEU A 2 4.51 -30.43 -20.82
C LEU A 2 4.97 -28.98 -21.03
N GLU A 3 4.29 -28.26 -21.92
CA GLU A 3 4.48 -26.82 -22.12
C GLU A 3 3.64 -26.08 -21.07
N LEU A 4 4.32 -25.23 -20.29
CA LEU A 4 3.77 -24.39 -19.23
C LEU A 4 3.12 -23.14 -19.86
N GLY A 5 1.82 -22.98 -19.65
CA GLY A 5 1.10 -21.74 -19.94
C GLY A 5 1.13 -20.78 -18.75
N GLY A 6 1.23 -19.49 -19.03
CA GLY A 6 0.94 -18.45 -18.03
C GLY A 6 1.77 -17.16 -18.11
N GLY A 7 2.03 -16.62 -19.31
CA GLY A 7 2.49 -15.24 -19.44
C GLY A 7 1.30 -14.29 -19.32
N LYS A 8 1.12 -13.63 -18.17
CA LYS A 8 0.23 -12.47 -18.06
C LYS A 8 0.76 -11.37 -18.98
N THR A 9 -0.05 -10.99 -19.94
CA THR A 9 0.24 -9.97 -20.94
C THR A 9 0.49 -8.62 -20.27
N GLN A 10 1.72 -8.16 -20.35
CA GLN A 10 2.10 -6.75 -20.22
C GLN A 10 1.23 -5.97 -21.22
N ALA A 11 0.35 -5.08 -20.74
CA ALA A 11 -0.52 -4.30 -21.60
C ALA A 11 0.34 -3.49 -22.58
N ASP A 12 0.26 -3.80 -23.86
CA ASP A 12 0.97 -3.10 -24.93
C ASP A 12 0.65 -1.60 -24.86
N ALA A 13 1.67 -0.75 -24.93
CA ALA A 13 1.54 0.71 -24.89
C ALA A 13 0.67 1.31 -26.02
N GLY A 14 0.30 0.49 -27.02
CA GLY A 14 -0.67 0.83 -28.07
C GLY A 14 -2.14 0.74 -27.65
N ASP A 15 -2.46 0.19 -26.46
CA ASP A 15 -3.84 -0.02 -25.98
C ASP A 15 -4.39 1.13 -25.11
N LEU A 16 -3.54 2.09 -24.72
CA LEU A 16 -3.94 3.17 -23.80
C LEU A 16 -4.66 4.34 -24.47
N ILE A 17 -4.37 4.62 -25.75
CA ILE A 17 -4.90 5.77 -26.48
C ILE A 17 -5.31 5.32 -27.88
N ARG A 18 -6.58 5.52 -28.24
CA ARG A 18 -7.07 5.19 -29.59
C ARG A 18 -8.19 6.11 -30.07
N ASP A 19 -8.27 6.31 -31.38
CA ASP A 19 -9.44 6.89 -32.02
C ASP A 19 -10.55 5.83 -32.12
N ILE A 20 -11.80 6.22 -31.86
CA ILE A 20 -12.95 5.31 -31.95
C ILE A 20 -14.07 5.92 -32.80
N THR A 21 -14.90 5.04 -33.37
CA THR A 21 -16.12 5.41 -34.06
C THR A 21 -17.32 5.52 -33.11
N GLU A 22 -18.41 6.10 -33.59
CA GLU A 22 -19.69 6.16 -32.86
C GLU A 22 -20.18 4.77 -32.42
N ALA A 23 -20.01 3.74 -33.27
CA ALA A 23 -20.46 2.38 -32.98
C ALA A 23 -19.70 1.72 -31.80
N GLU A 24 -18.46 2.13 -31.56
CA GLU A 24 -17.58 1.56 -30.54
C GLU A 24 -17.77 2.24 -29.18
N PHE A 25 -18.46 3.39 -29.12
CA PHE A 25 -18.56 4.23 -27.92
C PHE A 25 -19.07 3.46 -26.68
N MET A 26 -20.11 2.64 -26.84
CA MET A 26 -20.64 1.84 -25.72
C MET A 26 -19.59 0.90 -25.14
N SER A 27 -18.95 0.08 -25.98
CA SER A 27 -17.93 -0.86 -25.52
C SER A 27 -16.64 -0.20 -25.07
N ALA A 28 -16.18 0.84 -25.75
CA ALA A 28 -14.87 1.45 -25.56
C ALA A 28 -14.85 2.50 -24.45
N VAL A 29 -16.01 3.06 -24.10
CA VAL A 29 -16.15 4.09 -23.07
C VAL A 29 -16.99 3.57 -21.92
N VAL A 30 -18.27 3.25 -22.17
CA VAL A 30 -19.21 2.92 -21.09
C VAL A 30 -18.83 1.60 -20.41
N ASP A 31 -18.69 0.52 -21.18
CA ASP A 31 -18.39 -0.80 -20.62
C ASP A 31 -16.97 -0.85 -20.04
N ALA A 32 -15.98 -0.34 -20.78
CA ALA A 32 -14.58 -0.26 -20.34
C ALA A 32 -14.41 0.57 -19.04
N SER A 33 -15.23 1.61 -18.85
CA SER A 33 -15.20 2.45 -17.64
C SER A 33 -15.63 1.74 -16.35
N ASN A 34 -16.10 0.50 -16.42
CA ASN A 34 -16.35 -0.29 -15.20
C ASN A 34 -15.05 -0.92 -14.64
N GLU A 35 -14.01 -1.02 -15.46
CA GLU A 35 -12.73 -1.62 -15.09
C GLU A 35 -11.64 -0.55 -14.91
N VAL A 36 -11.54 0.40 -15.83
CA VAL A 36 -10.55 1.50 -15.80
C VAL A 36 -11.19 2.81 -16.26
N PRO A 37 -10.95 3.96 -15.60
CA PRO A 37 -11.52 5.23 -16.05
C PRO A 37 -11.14 5.56 -17.50
N VAL A 38 -12.12 6.03 -18.26
CA VAL A 38 -11.94 6.35 -19.69
C VAL A 38 -12.10 7.85 -19.92
N ILE A 39 -11.05 8.49 -20.38
CA ILE A 39 -11.04 9.88 -20.84
C ILE A 39 -11.44 9.91 -22.32
N VAL A 40 -12.38 10.78 -22.66
CA VAL A 40 -12.89 10.96 -24.02
C VAL A 40 -12.57 12.37 -24.48
N ASP A 41 -11.72 12.50 -25.51
CA ASP A 41 -11.42 13.76 -26.19
C ASP A 41 -12.30 13.94 -27.42
N PHE A 42 -13.24 14.89 -27.35
CA PHE A 42 -14.10 15.27 -28.46
C PHE A 42 -13.43 16.34 -29.31
N TRP A 43 -13.07 15.97 -30.54
CA TRP A 43 -12.25 16.80 -31.43
C TRP A 43 -12.79 16.83 -32.86
N ALA A 44 -12.18 17.67 -33.72
CA ALA A 44 -12.40 17.68 -35.17
C ALA A 44 -11.15 18.20 -35.90
N PRO A 45 -10.91 17.83 -37.17
CA PRO A 45 -9.67 18.21 -37.89
C PRO A 45 -9.53 19.72 -38.12
N TRP A 46 -10.65 20.44 -38.19
CA TRP A 46 -10.71 21.89 -38.36
C TRP A 46 -10.56 22.66 -37.04
N CYS A 47 -10.52 21.97 -35.90
CA CYS A 47 -10.38 22.58 -34.58
C CYS A 47 -8.91 23.00 -34.32
N GLY A 48 -8.65 24.31 -34.35
CA GLY A 48 -7.32 24.87 -34.03
C GLY A 48 -6.84 24.50 -32.62
N PRO A 49 -7.60 24.80 -31.55
CA PRO A 49 -7.19 24.51 -30.16
C PRO A 49 -6.97 23.01 -29.88
N CYS A 50 -7.69 22.11 -30.56
CA CYS A 50 -7.53 20.67 -30.41
C CYS A 50 -6.11 20.20 -30.79
N LYS A 51 -5.45 20.88 -31.73
CA LYS A 51 -4.07 20.55 -32.15
C LYS A 51 -3.03 20.84 -31.06
N THR A 52 -3.34 21.71 -30.11
CA THR A 52 -2.50 22.00 -28.95
C THR A 52 -2.86 21.09 -27.78
N LEU A 53 -4.16 20.91 -27.51
CA LEU A 53 -4.63 20.10 -26.39
C LEU A 53 -4.31 18.61 -26.58
N GLY A 54 -4.61 18.05 -27.76
CA GLY A 54 -4.52 16.62 -28.02
C GLY A 54 -3.17 16.02 -27.63
N PRO A 55 -2.03 16.50 -28.15
CA PRO A 55 -0.71 15.97 -27.78
C PRO A 55 -0.38 16.10 -26.29
N ALA A 56 -0.79 17.19 -25.65
CA ALA A 56 -0.54 17.40 -24.22
C ALA A 56 -1.39 16.46 -23.35
N LEU A 57 -2.65 16.25 -23.72
CA LEU A 57 -3.55 15.32 -23.05
C LEU A 57 -3.09 13.87 -23.25
N GLU A 58 -2.70 13.49 -24.46
CA GLU A 58 -2.13 12.17 -24.75
C GLU A 58 -0.87 11.91 -23.91
N GLN A 59 0.01 12.91 -23.76
CA GLN A 59 1.19 12.77 -22.90
C GLN A 59 0.80 12.55 -21.43
N ALA A 60 -0.11 13.37 -20.90
CA ALA A 60 -0.56 13.25 -19.52
C ALA A 60 -1.22 11.88 -19.24
N VAL A 61 -1.95 11.33 -20.21
CA VAL A 61 -2.52 9.97 -20.12
C VAL A 61 -1.43 8.89 -20.13
N ARG A 62 -0.39 9.02 -20.96
CA ARG A 62 0.75 8.09 -20.95
C ARG A 62 1.49 8.16 -19.62
N ASP A 63 1.65 9.35 -19.06
CA ASP A 63 2.30 9.56 -17.76
C ASP A 63 1.50 8.93 -16.61
N ALA A 64 0.19 8.71 -16.78
CA ALA A 64 -0.65 7.99 -15.84
C ALA A 64 -0.47 6.46 -15.88
N LYS A 65 0.42 5.92 -16.74
CA LYS A 65 0.89 4.53 -16.76
C LYS A 65 -0.24 3.47 -16.69
N GLY A 66 -1.39 3.75 -17.32
CA GLY A 66 -2.53 2.82 -17.38
C GLY A 66 -3.57 2.98 -16.27
N ALA A 67 -3.40 3.93 -15.34
CA ALA A 67 -4.42 4.30 -14.36
C ALA A 67 -5.69 4.89 -15.03
N VAL A 68 -5.56 5.39 -16.26
CA VAL A 68 -6.67 5.81 -17.13
C VAL A 68 -6.41 5.32 -18.55
N LYS A 69 -7.49 5.12 -19.32
CA LYS A 69 -7.45 4.97 -20.78
C LYS A 69 -7.98 6.23 -21.43
N MET A 70 -7.59 6.47 -22.68
CA MET A 70 -8.10 7.59 -23.48
C MET A 70 -8.65 7.11 -24.81
N VAL A 71 -9.78 7.67 -25.20
CA VAL A 71 -10.31 7.56 -26.55
C VAL A 71 -10.52 8.94 -27.17
N LYS A 72 -10.41 8.99 -28.48
CA LYS A 72 -10.59 10.20 -29.27
C LYS A 72 -11.81 10.03 -30.16
N VAL A 73 -12.73 10.98 -30.10
CA VAL A 73 -14.01 10.94 -30.82
C VAL A 73 -14.10 12.15 -31.73
N ASN A 74 -14.13 11.90 -33.03
CA ASN A 74 -14.37 12.96 -34.01
C ASN A 74 -15.87 13.32 -34.04
N VAL A 75 -16.22 14.54 -33.64
CA VAL A 75 -17.62 14.99 -33.56
C VAL A 75 -18.31 15.09 -34.92
N ASP A 76 -17.56 15.22 -36.02
CA ASP A 76 -18.13 15.22 -37.38
C ASP A 76 -18.67 13.82 -37.75
N GLN A 77 -18.09 12.77 -37.17
CA GLN A 77 -18.40 11.36 -37.44
C GLN A 77 -19.33 10.74 -36.38
N ALA A 78 -19.35 11.28 -35.16
CA ALA A 78 -20.14 10.79 -34.03
C ALA A 78 -21.18 11.82 -33.57
N GLN A 79 -22.02 12.28 -34.50
CA GLN A 79 -22.98 13.38 -34.27
C GLN A 79 -24.07 13.00 -33.25
N THR A 80 -24.48 11.73 -33.21
CA THR A 80 -25.51 11.27 -32.26
C THR A 80 -24.95 11.33 -30.85
N ILE A 81 -23.75 10.78 -30.63
CA ILE A 81 -23.06 10.84 -29.32
C ILE A 81 -22.78 12.28 -28.90
N ALA A 82 -22.28 13.11 -29.81
CA ALA A 82 -22.03 14.53 -29.53
C ALA A 82 -23.31 15.25 -29.09
N SER A 83 -24.46 14.96 -29.71
CA SER A 83 -25.74 15.52 -29.32
C SER A 83 -26.24 15.00 -27.95
N GLN A 84 -26.09 13.70 -27.68
CA GLN A 84 -26.52 13.07 -26.43
C GLN A 84 -25.73 13.59 -25.23
N LEU A 85 -24.42 13.75 -25.39
CA LEU A 85 -23.52 14.31 -24.38
C LEU A 85 -23.51 15.84 -24.37
N ARG A 86 -24.35 16.48 -25.20
CA ARG A 86 -24.53 17.94 -25.29
C ARG A 86 -23.21 18.68 -25.53
N ILE A 87 -22.38 18.16 -26.43
CA ILE A 87 -21.13 18.80 -26.85
C ILE A 87 -21.47 20.06 -27.67
N GLN A 88 -21.26 21.23 -27.07
CA GLN A 88 -21.57 22.54 -27.68
C GLN A 88 -20.34 23.22 -28.26
N SER A 89 -19.15 22.84 -27.81
CA SER A 89 -17.87 23.39 -28.26
C SER A 89 -16.80 22.31 -28.26
N ILE A 90 -15.75 22.51 -29.06
CA ILE A 90 -14.58 21.63 -29.08
C ILE A 90 -13.28 22.43 -28.92
N PRO A 91 -12.24 21.88 -28.26
CA PRO A 91 -12.24 20.56 -27.63
C PRO A 91 -13.10 20.51 -26.37
N THR A 92 -13.76 19.36 -26.15
CA THR A 92 -14.40 19.02 -24.87
C THR A 92 -13.84 17.69 -24.43
N VAL A 93 -13.51 17.56 -23.15
CA VAL A 93 -12.98 16.32 -22.57
C VAL A 93 -13.91 15.87 -21.46
N TYR A 94 -14.30 14.60 -21.47
CA TYR A 94 -15.04 13.96 -20.38
C TYR A 94 -14.30 12.75 -19.85
N ALA A 95 -14.36 12.53 -18.54
CA ALA A 95 -13.93 11.29 -17.91
C ALA A 95 -15.15 10.45 -17.54
N PHE A 96 -15.10 9.16 -17.86
CA PHE A 96 -16.12 8.18 -17.53
C PHE A 96 -15.60 7.18 -16.51
N TRP A 97 -16.43 6.86 -15.52
CA TRP A 97 -16.22 5.81 -14.54
C TRP A 97 -17.56 5.18 -14.16
N GLN A 98 -17.60 3.85 -14.03
CA GLN A 98 -18.82 3.09 -13.74
C GLN A 98 -19.98 3.41 -14.70
N GLY A 99 -19.66 3.58 -15.98
CA GLY A 99 -20.60 3.86 -17.05
C GLY A 99 -21.18 5.28 -17.06
N GLN A 100 -20.67 6.20 -16.23
CA GLN A 100 -21.18 7.58 -16.11
C GLN A 100 -20.07 8.61 -16.27
N PRO A 101 -20.36 9.82 -16.79
CA PRO A 101 -19.40 10.93 -16.77
C PRO A 101 -19.19 11.44 -15.34
N VAL A 102 -17.93 11.52 -14.90
CA VAL A 102 -17.55 11.89 -13.53
C VAL A 102 -16.81 13.21 -13.42
N ASP A 103 -16.11 13.65 -14.46
CA ASP A 103 -15.47 14.98 -14.55
C ASP A 103 -15.35 15.39 -16.04
N GLY A 104 -15.05 16.66 -16.30
CA GLY A 104 -14.77 17.16 -17.64
C GLY A 104 -14.44 18.64 -17.71
N PHE A 105 -13.84 19.04 -18.83
CA PHE A 105 -13.52 20.44 -19.12
C PHE A 105 -13.72 20.76 -20.61
N GLN A 106 -13.78 22.06 -20.92
CA GLN A 106 -13.92 22.57 -22.29
C GLN A 106 -12.80 23.54 -22.60
N GLY A 107 -12.32 23.52 -23.84
CA GLY A 107 -11.23 24.34 -24.32
C GLY A 107 -9.84 23.75 -24.05
N ALA A 108 -8.81 24.45 -24.52
CA ALA A 108 -7.42 24.08 -24.25
C ALA A 108 -6.98 24.62 -22.89
N VAL A 109 -6.44 23.75 -22.04
CA VAL A 109 -5.98 24.08 -20.68
C VAL A 109 -4.46 23.84 -20.55
N PRO A 110 -3.78 24.45 -19.57
CA PRO A 110 -2.36 24.23 -19.33
C PRO A 110 -2.04 22.78 -18.88
N PRO A 111 -0.81 22.28 -19.10
CA PRO A 111 -0.41 20.92 -18.69
C PRO A 111 -0.63 20.61 -17.20
N SER A 112 -0.47 21.60 -16.31
CA SER A 112 -0.74 21.42 -14.88
C SER A 112 -2.21 21.11 -14.60
N GLU A 113 -3.13 21.68 -15.38
CA GLU A 113 -4.57 21.42 -15.25
C GLU A 113 -4.94 20.05 -15.84
N LEU A 114 -4.24 19.59 -16.89
CA LEU A 114 -4.38 18.23 -17.40
C LEU A 114 -3.96 17.19 -16.36
N LYS A 115 -2.80 17.40 -15.70
CA LYS A 115 -2.38 16.53 -14.61
C LYS A 115 -3.40 16.53 -13.47
N ALA A 116 -3.82 17.71 -13.01
CA ALA A 116 -4.81 17.82 -11.95
C ALA A 116 -6.16 17.17 -12.31
N PHE A 117 -6.56 17.23 -13.58
CA PHE A 117 -7.75 16.54 -14.09
C PHE A 117 -7.60 15.02 -14.00
N ILE A 118 -6.50 14.46 -14.51
CA ILE A 118 -6.24 13.02 -14.45
C ILE A 118 -6.16 12.54 -13.00
N ASP A 119 -5.46 13.28 -12.14
CA ASP A 119 -5.34 12.96 -10.71
C ASP A 119 -6.71 12.86 -10.04
N ARG A 120 -7.63 13.80 -10.32
CA ARG A 120 -9.02 13.75 -9.80
C ARG A 120 -9.80 12.56 -10.35
N VAL A 121 -9.62 12.22 -11.62
CA VAL A 121 -10.31 11.08 -12.27
C VAL A 121 -9.88 9.76 -11.64
N VAL A 122 -8.58 9.58 -11.44
CA VAL A 122 -8.03 8.38 -10.77
C VAL A 122 -8.52 8.30 -9.33
N GLN A 123 -8.49 9.43 -8.60
CA GLN A 123 -9.01 9.49 -7.23
C GLN A 123 -10.51 9.15 -7.14
N ALA A 124 -11.32 9.68 -8.07
CA ALA A 124 -12.75 9.39 -8.13
C ALA A 124 -13.05 7.91 -8.44
N ALA A 125 -12.11 7.22 -9.09
CA ALA A 125 -12.20 5.80 -9.37
C ALA A 125 -11.77 4.89 -8.20
N GLY A 126 -11.31 5.48 -7.09
CA GLY A 126 -10.80 4.74 -5.94
C GLY A 126 -9.36 4.26 -6.11
N GLY A 127 -8.65 4.71 -7.16
CA GLY A 127 -7.19 4.61 -7.26
C GLY A 127 -6.51 5.78 -6.56
N ALA A 128 -5.25 5.64 -6.13
CA ALA A 128 -4.49 6.83 -5.73
C ALA A 128 -4.02 7.53 -7.01
N ALA A 129 -4.05 8.87 -7.02
CA ALA A 129 -3.73 9.66 -8.20
C ALA A 129 -2.29 9.39 -8.69
N GLY A 130 -2.14 8.63 -9.79
CA GLY A 130 -1.01 8.68 -10.71
C GLY A 130 0.38 8.83 -10.10
N ASP A 131 0.83 7.81 -9.36
CA ASP A 131 2.25 7.45 -9.11
C ASP A 131 2.40 6.02 -8.51
N ASP A 132 1.30 5.38 -8.18
CA ASP A 132 1.17 4.18 -7.38
C ASP A 132 1.27 2.87 -8.18
N GLY A 133 1.01 2.85 -9.48
CA GLY A 133 1.11 1.59 -10.25
C GLY A 133 2.52 0.97 -10.26
N GLY A 134 3.56 1.80 -10.37
CA GLY A 134 4.96 1.35 -10.32
C GLY A 134 5.51 1.24 -8.91
N LEU A 135 5.17 2.19 -8.03
CA LEU A 135 5.64 2.18 -6.65
C LEU A 135 4.98 1.07 -5.84
N GLU A 136 3.70 0.76 -6.05
CA GLU A 136 3.02 -0.36 -5.39
C GLU A 136 3.56 -1.72 -5.84
N GLU A 137 3.89 -1.88 -7.13
CA GLU A 137 4.57 -3.08 -7.63
C GLU A 137 5.99 -3.21 -7.06
N ALA A 138 6.73 -2.09 -6.97
CA ALA A 138 8.05 -2.06 -6.34
C ALA A 138 7.98 -2.37 -4.84
N LEU A 139 6.96 -1.84 -4.14
CA LEU A 139 6.69 -2.13 -2.73
C LEU A 139 6.38 -3.60 -2.51
N ALA A 140 5.51 -4.19 -3.35
CA ALA A 140 5.19 -5.60 -3.29
C ALA A 140 6.43 -6.48 -3.56
N THR A 141 7.26 -6.11 -4.53
CA THR A 141 8.52 -6.78 -4.84
C THR A 141 9.49 -6.71 -3.66
N ALA A 142 9.64 -5.54 -3.04
CA ALA A 142 10.52 -5.35 -1.88
C ALA A 142 10.04 -6.12 -0.64
N ASP A 143 8.73 -6.16 -0.39
CA ASP A 143 8.14 -7.00 0.67
C ASP A 143 8.40 -8.50 0.40
N GLU A 144 8.29 -8.95 -0.85
CA GLU A 144 8.62 -10.34 -1.22
C GLU A 144 10.11 -10.65 -1.02
N MET A 145 11.01 -9.72 -1.39
CA MET A 145 12.44 -9.85 -1.12
C MET A 145 12.73 -10.01 0.38
N LEU A 146 12.06 -9.24 1.25
CA LEU A 146 12.17 -9.41 2.70
C LEU A 146 11.70 -10.79 3.16
N ASP A 147 10.54 -11.24 2.68
CA ASP A 147 9.99 -12.54 3.04
C ASP A 147 10.90 -13.70 2.56
N GLN A 148 11.69 -13.49 1.50
CA GLN A 148 12.70 -14.43 0.99
C GLN A 148 14.09 -14.28 1.66
N GLY A 149 14.26 -13.34 2.59
CA GLY A 149 15.53 -13.08 3.28
C GLY A 149 16.55 -12.26 2.47
N ALA A 150 16.16 -11.72 1.31
CA ALA A 150 16.98 -10.81 0.50
C ALA A 150 16.90 -9.37 1.04
N ALA A 151 17.22 -9.18 2.31
CA ALA A 151 17.01 -7.92 3.02
C ALA A 151 17.83 -6.75 2.46
N ALA A 152 19.07 -7.00 2.02
CA ALA A 152 19.92 -5.97 1.43
C ALA A 152 19.37 -5.45 0.09
N ASP A 153 18.78 -6.34 -0.73
CA ASP A 153 18.16 -5.96 -2.00
C ASP A 153 16.84 -5.24 -1.75
N ALA A 154 16.03 -5.72 -0.80
CA ALA A 154 14.80 -5.05 -0.38
C ALA A 154 15.07 -3.61 0.11
N ALA A 155 16.12 -3.41 0.91
CA ALA A 155 16.53 -2.10 1.39
C ALA A 155 16.82 -1.12 0.24
N GLN A 156 17.48 -1.58 -0.83
CA GLN A 156 17.75 -0.75 -2.01
C GLN A 156 16.46 -0.34 -2.72
N VAL A 157 15.50 -1.27 -2.86
CA VAL A 157 14.21 -0.97 -3.50
C VAL A 157 13.40 0.03 -2.66
N PHE A 158 13.32 -0.17 -1.34
CA PHE A 158 12.64 0.80 -0.47
C PHE A 158 13.31 2.17 -0.50
N ALA A 159 14.64 2.24 -0.50
CA ALA A 159 15.36 3.50 -0.62
C ALA A 159 15.10 4.19 -1.97
N ALA A 160 14.99 3.43 -3.07
CA ALA A 160 14.64 3.98 -4.38
C ALA A 160 13.22 4.55 -4.40
N ILE A 161 12.25 3.83 -3.81
CA ILE A 161 10.87 4.33 -3.63
C ILE A 161 10.85 5.64 -2.84
N LEU A 162 11.60 5.71 -1.74
CA LEU A 162 11.72 6.93 -0.93
C LEU A 162 12.44 8.08 -1.64
N GLY A 163 13.19 7.79 -2.70
CA GLY A 163 13.78 8.80 -3.59
C GLY A 163 12.74 9.46 -4.51
N GLU A 164 11.64 8.76 -4.82
CA GLU A 164 10.52 9.28 -5.61
C GLU A 164 9.41 9.86 -4.71
N ASP A 165 9.04 9.15 -3.64
CA ASP A 165 8.07 9.55 -2.62
C ASP A 165 8.68 9.43 -1.21
N ASP A 166 9.25 10.53 -0.73
CA ASP A 166 9.89 10.63 0.59
C ASP A 166 8.90 10.49 1.77
N LYS A 167 7.60 10.46 1.48
CA LYS A 167 6.50 10.33 2.45
C LYS A 167 5.77 9.00 2.30
N ASN A 168 6.34 8.04 1.58
CA ASN A 168 5.77 6.70 1.50
C ASN A 168 5.98 5.93 2.82
N ALA A 169 4.96 5.92 3.69
CA ALA A 169 5.04 5.30 5.01
C ALA A 169 5.40 3.80 4.94
N ARG A 170 4.86 3.07 3.96
CA ARG A 170 5.13 1.65 3.77
C ARG A 170 6.57 1.39 3.34
N ALA A 171 7.12 2.20 2.43
CA ALA A 171 8.52 2.09 2.03
C ALA A 171 9.46 2.42 3.19
N TYR A 172 9.13 3.46 3.98
CA TYR A 172 9.89 3.87 5.14
C TYR A 172 9.96 2.75 6.19
N ALA A 173 8.81 2.18 6.55
CA ALA A 173 8.73 1.03 7.44
C ALA A 173 9.39 -0.22 6.83
N GLY A 174 9.27 -0.44 5.52
CA GLY A 174 9.96 -1.49 4.79
C GLY A 174 11.49 -1.40 4.92
N LEU A 175 12.05 -0.20 4.78
CA LEU A 175 13.48 0.06 4.91
C LEU A 175 13.96 -0.25 6.34
N VAL A 176 13.21 0.18 7.37
CA VAL A 176 13.52 -0.16 8.77
C VAL A 176 13.51 -1.68 8.98
N ARG A 177 12.47 -2.38 8.47
CA ARG A 177 12.38 -3.84 8.54
C ARG A 177 13.56 -4.54 7.85
N ALA A 178 14.03 -3.99 6.73
CA ALA A 178 15.19 -4.51 6.03
C ALA A 178 16.47 -4.44 6.89
N HIS A 179 16.72 -3.30 7.54
CA HIS A 179 17.87 -3.17 8.45
C HIS A 179 17.76 -4.07 9.68
N LEU A 180 16.56 -4.24 10.26
CA LEU A 180 16.34 -5.22 11.32
C LEU A 180 16.65 -6.64 10.87
N ALA A 181 16.24 -7.03 9.66
CA ALA A 181 16.53 -8.35 9.11
C ALA A 181 18.03 -8.58 8.81
N MET A 182 18.80 -7.50 8.65
CA MET A 182 20.26 -7.53 8.51
C MET A 182 21.01 -7.44 9.86
N ASP A 183 20.29 -7.46 10.99
CA ASP A 183 20.84 -7.27 12.34
C ASP A 183 21.52 -5.90 12.55
N ASP A 184 21.13 -4.92 11.74
CA ASP A 184 21.66 -3.55 11.75
C ASP A 184 20.73 -2.61 12.54
N MET A 185 20.69 -2.82 13.86
CA MET A 185 19.80 -2.10 14.77
C MET A 185 20.07 -0.60 14.79
N GLU A 186 21.35 -0.20 14.75
CA GLU A 186 21.76 1.21 14.79
C GLU A 186 21.17 1.97 13.60
N GLN A 187 21.27 1.40 12.40
CA GLN A 187 20.73 2.01 11.20
C GLN A 187 19.19 1.97 11.16
N ALA A 188 18.57 0.88 11.62
CA ALA A 188 17.10 0.78 11.73
C ALA A 188 16.53 1.91 12.61
N GLU A 189 17.16 2.19 13.76
CA GLU A 189 16.79 3.28 14.66
C GLU A 189 17.05 4.65 14.05
N ALA A 190 18.21 4.84 13.40
CA ALA A 190 18.55 6.10 12.76
C ALA A 190 17.52 6.47 11.67
N ILE A 191 17.09 5.50 10.87
CA ILE A 191 16.03 5.68 9.87
C ILE A 191 14.73 6.05 10.56
N LEU A 192 14.24 5.25 11.52
CA LEU A 192 12.96 5.54 12.19
C LEU A 192 12.93 6.93 12.84
N ASN A 193 14.02 7.36 13.47
CA ASN A 193 14.14 8.69 14.07
C ASN A 193 14.18 9.83 13.04
N GLY A 194 14.53 9.53 11.79
CA GLY A 194 14.53 10.46 10.66
C GLY A 194 13.19 10.58 9.93
N ALA A 195 12.15 9.87 10.35
CA ALA A 195 10.85 9.85 9.67
C ALA A 195 10.22 11.26 9.62
N PRO A 196 9.70 11.70 8.45
CA PRO A 196 8.94 12.95 8.34
C PRO A 196 7.76 13.01 9.31
N ALA A 197 7.49 14.20 9.85
CA ALA A 197 6.42 14.41 10.84
C ALA A 197 5.03 14.02 10.31
N GLU A 198 4.84 14.12 8.99
CA GLU A 198 3.60 13.77 8.29
C GLU A 198 3.29 12.27 8.35
N ILE A 199 4.31 11.41 8.41
CA ILE A 199 4.15 9.95 8.44
C ILE A 199 4.44 9.34 9.81
N ALA A 200 4.90 10.13 10.78
CA ALA A 200 5.31 9.67 12.10
C ALA A 200 4.21 8.92 12.89
N LYS A 201 2.94 9.12 12.54
CA LYS A 201 1.78 8.45 13.15
C LYS A 201 1.11 7.44 12.22
N ALA A 202 1.74 7.11 11.09
CA ALA A 202 1.20 6.10 10.20
C ALA A 202 1.33 4.71 10.86
N PRO A 203 0.33 3.82 10.68
CA PRO A 203 0.33 2.49 11.30
C PRO A 203 1.60 1.67 11.01
N GLU A 204 2.18 1.86 9.82
CA GLU A 204 3.41 1.19 9.41
C GLU A 204 4.61 1.62 10.26
N LEU A 205 4.69 2.90 10.64
CA LEU A 205 5.75 3.44 11.48
C LEU A 205 5.58 3.01 12.95
N GLU A 206 4.34 2.99 13.45
CA GLU A 206 4.03 2.45 14.78
C GLU A 206 4.45 0.98 14.90
N ALA A 207 4.18 0.17 13.85
CA ALA A 207 4.56 -1.23 13.82
C ALA A 207 6.07 -1.44 13.89
N VAL A 208 6.87 -0.69 13.14
CA VAL A 208 8.33 -0.83 13.18
C VAL A 208 8.96 -0.26 14.44
N HIS A 209 8.32 0.74 15.07
CA HIS A 209 8.71 1.20 16.40
C HIS A 209 8.54 0.07 17.43
N ALA A 210 7.40 -0.62 17.41
CA ALA A 210 7.16 -1.79 18.25
C ALA A 210 8.15 -2.94 17.95
N GLN A 211 8.52 -3.17 16.69
CA GLN A 211 9.51 -4.18 16.32
C GLN A 211 10.91 -3.88 16.87
N ILE A 212 11.38 -2.62 16.76
CA ILE A 212 12.65 -2.17 17.34
C ILE A 212 12.63 -2.37 18.85
N GLU A 213 11.56 -1.96 19.53
CA GLU A 213 11.44 -2.10 20.99
C GLU A 213 11.52 -3.58 21.41
N LEU A 214 10.82 -4.47 20.72
CA LEU A 214 10.87 -5.91 21.01
C LEU A 214 12.26 -6.50 20.75
N ALA A 215 12.94 -6.05 19.70
CA ALA A 215 14.29 -6.51 19.38
C ALA A 215 15.33 -6.01 20.41
N LYS A 216 15.18 -4.79 20.94
CA LYS A 216 16.01 -4.27 22.04
C LYS A 216 15.81 -5.06 23.32
N GLN A 217 14.57 -5.37 23.66
CA GLN A 217 14.24 -6.16 24.83
C GLN A 217 14.84 -7.56 24.75
N ALA A 218 14.86 -8.17 23.56
CA ALA A 218 15.41 -9.50 23.32
C ALA A 218 16.92 -9.61 23.61
N ALA A 219 17.70 -8.54 23.44
CA ALA A 219 19.15 -8.56 23.55
C ALA A 219 19.67 -8.87 24.97
N GLY A 220 18.83 -8.72 26.01
CA GLY A 220 19.18 -8.95 27.41
C GLY A 220 18.61 -10.22 28.03
N VAL A 221 17.85 -11.03 27.28
CA VAL A 221 17.07 -12.13 27.85
C VAL A 221 17.86 -13.43 27.90
N GLY A 222 17.75 -14.17 29.01
CA GLY A 222 18.43 -15.46 29.19
C GLY A 222 17.96 -16.55 28.21
N PRO A 223 18.65 -17.70 28.15
CA PRO A 223 18.30 -18.79 27.24
C PRO A 223 16.88 -19.33 27.50
N VAL A 224 16.11 -19.57 26.43
CA VAL A 224 14.73 -20.11 26.49
C VAL A 224 14.66 -21.37 27.37
N ALA A 225 15.64 -22.28 27.27
CA ALA A 225 15.66 -23.53 28.03
C ALA A 225 15.78 -23.29 29.56
N GLU A 226 16.63 -22.34 29.98
CA GLU A 226 16.81 -22.01 31.39
C GLU A 226 15.55 -21.34 31.96
N LEU A 227 14.97 -20.41 31.21
CA LEU A 227 13.75 -19.72 31.59
C LEU A 227 12.54 -20.67 31.64
N THR A 228 12.47 -21.64 30.72
CA THR A 228 11.46 -22.70 30.75
C THR A 228 11.57 -23.52 32.04
N ALA A 229 12.77 -23.97 32.38
CA ALA A 229 13.01 -24.74 33.61
C ALA A 229 12.65 -23.95 34.87
N LYS A 230 12.89 -22.63 34.90
CA LYS A 230 12.46 -21.76 36.02
C LYS A 230 10.94 -21.71 36.15
N VAL A 231 10.23 -21.47 35.05
CA VAL A 231 8.76 -21.40 35.04
C VAL A 231 8.11 -22.75 35.38
N GLU A 232 8.74 -23.87 35.01
CA GLU A 232 8.27 -25.21 35.38
C GLU A 232 8.52 -25.52 36.87
N ALA A 233 9.65 -25.08 37.42
CA ALA A 233 9.99 -25.27 38.83
C ALA A 233 9.13 -24.38 39.75
N ASP A 234 8.81 -23.17 39.31
CA ASP A 234 7.95 -22.22 40.01
C ASP A 234 6.95 -21.55 39.03
N PRO A 235 5.73 -22.11 38.90
CA PRO A 235 4.71 -21.56 38.01
C PRO A 235 4.24 -20.13 38.36
N ASP A 236 4.49 -19.67 39.59
CA ASP A 236 4.14 -18.32 40.08
C ASP A 236 5.33 -17.35 39.99
N ASP A 237 6.48 -17.77 39.44
CA ASP A 237 7.56 -16.86 39.07
C ASP A 237 7.16 -16.05 37.84
N HIS A 238 6.49 -14.93 38.11
CA HIS A 238 5.99 -13.99 37.11
C HIS A 238 7.12 -13.36 36.29
N GLN A 239 8.28 -13.10 36.89
CA GLN A 239 9.43 -12.53 36.19
C GLN A 239 10.00 -13.54 35.19
N ALA A 240 10.24 -14.78 35.62
CA ALA A 240 10.74 -15.81 34.72
C ALA A 240 9.78 -16.10 33.56
N ARG A 241 8.46 -16.01 33.80
CA ARG A 241 7.44 -16.16 32.75
C ARG A 241 7.46 -15.01 31.75
N TYR A 242 7.64 -13.79 32.23
CA TYR A 242 7.78 -12.60 31.39
C TYR A 242 9.03 -12.68 30.52
N ASP A 243 10.18 -12.97 31.13
CA ASP A 243 11.45 -13.15 30.44
C ASP A 243 11.36 -14.29 29.41
N LEU A 244 10.75 -15.42 29.76
CA LEU A 244 10.53 -16.55 28.84
C LEU A 244 9.75 -16.10 27.60
N ALA A 245 8.69 -15.31 27.77
CA ALA A 245 7.90 -14.81 26.65
C ALA A 245 8.73 -13.89 25.73
N GLN A 246 9.58 -13.01 26.29
CA GLN A 246 10.46 -12.17 25.49
C GLN A 246 11.49 -13.01 24.71
N ALA A 247 12.09 -14.02 25.35
CA ALA A 247 13.03 -14.93 24.69
C ALA A 247 12.37 -15.75 23.57
N LEU A 248 11.15 -16.25 23.80
CA LEU A 248 10.38 -16.99 22.79
C LEU A 248 10.06 -16.11 21.58
N TYR A 249 9.61 -14.88 21.81
CA TYR A 249 9.32 -13.93 20.73
C TYR A 249 10.58 -13.64 19.90
N ALA A 250 11.71 -13.41 20.55
CA ALA A 250 13.01 -13.20 19.90
C ALA A 250 13.46 -14.38 19.02
N LYS A 251 13.00 -15.61 19.32
CA LYS A 251 13.27 -16.81 18.52
C LYS A 251 12.20 -17.08 17.45
N GLY A 252 11.26 -16.15 17.25
CA GLY A 252 10.17 -16.29 16.28
C GLY A 252 9.00 -17.14 16.78
N HIS A 253 8.98 -17.55 18.04
CA HIS A 253 7.91 -18.35 18.64
C HIS A 253 6.80 -17.45 19.21
N ALA A 254 6.23 -16.60 18.35
CA ALA A 254 5.28 -15.56 18.75
C ALA A 254 4.02 -16.11 19.46
N GLN A 255 3.51 -17.25 19.00
CA GLN A 255 2.33 -17.88 19.61
C GLN A 255 2.59 -18.29 21.07
N GLU A 256 3.73 -18.93 21.33
CA GLU A 256 4.10 -19.37 22.69
C GLU A 256 4.36 -18.17 23.60
N ALA A 257 5.04 -17.14 23.10
CA ALA A 257 5.25 -15.89 23.84
C ALA A 257 3.92 -15.26 24.30
N VAL A 258 2.95 -15.14 23.38
CA VAL A 258 1.61 -14.60 23.68
C VAL A 258 0.89 -15.49 24.69
N ASP A 259 1.02 -16.81 24.61
CA ASP A 259 0.40 -17.73 25.56
C ASP A 259 0.96 -17.56 26.98
N HIS A 260 2.27 -17.39 27.13
CA HIS A 260 2.91 -17.12 28.42
C HIS A 260 2.47 -15.77 29.02
N LEU A 261 2.37 -14.71 28.21
CA LEU A 261 1.92 -13.40 28.69
C LEU A 261 0.43 -13.36 29.03
N LEU A 262 -0.42 -14.07 28.29
CA LEU A 262 -1.84 -14.22 28.63
C LEU A 262 -2.01 -15.00 29.95
N GLU A 263 -1.20 -16.02 30.17
CA GLU A 263 -1.18 -16.76 31.43
C GLU A 263 -0.67 -15.89 32.59
N LEU A 264 0.36 -15.08 32.36
CA LEU A 264 0.85 -14.10 33.33
C LEU A 264 -0.26 -13.11 33.72
N PHE A 265 -0.93 -12.51 32.72
CA PHE A 265 -2.03 -11.59 32.93
C PHE A 265 -3.22 -12.23 33.66
N ARG A 266 -3.50 -13.52 33.41
CA ARG A 266 -4.55 -14.28 34.10
C ARG A 266 -4.22 -14.48 35.59
N ARG A 267 -2.95 -14.67 35.93
CA ARG A 267 -2.49 -14.86 37.33
C ARG A 267 -2.48 -13.55 38.09
N ASP A 268 -1.90 -12.51 37.51
CA ASP A 268 -1.83 -11.18 38.11
C ASP A 268 -1.85 -10.11 37.01
N ARG A 269 -2.94 -9.34 37.00
CA ARG A 269 -3.23 -8.32 35.99
C ARG A 269 -2.37 -7.07 36.16
N GLU A 270 -1.97 -6.77 37.40
CA GLU A 270 -1.27 -5.55 37.79
C GLU A 270 0.21 -5.80 38.10
N TRP A 271 0.67 -7.05 37.97
CA TRP A 271 2.07 -7.40 38.15
C TRP A 271 2.97 -6.47 37.31
N ASN A 272 3.92 -5.85 37.98
CA ASN A 272 4.86 -4.89 37.40
C ASN A 272 4.16 -3.78 36.58
N GLU A 273 3.18 -3.11 37.19
CA GLU A 273 2.40 -2.02 36.57
C GLU A 273 1.65 -2.46 35.29
N GLY A 274 1.25 -3.73 35.23
CA GLY A 274 0.54 -4.29 34.08
C GLY A 274 1.45 -4.65 32.90
N ALA A 275 2.74 -4.95 33.16
CA ALA A 275 3.74 -5.27 32.15
C ALA A 275 3.28 -6.34 31.15
N ALA A 276 2.56 -7.38 31.60
CA ALA A 276 2.06 -8.44 30.73
C ALA A 276 1.12 -7.90 29.62
N ARG A 277 0.22 -6.97 29.98
CA ARG A 277 -0.71 -6.35 29.03
C ARG A 277 0.02 -5.39 28.10
N ALA A 278 0.92 -4.59 28.63
CA ALA A 278 1.74 -3.67 27.83
C ALA A 278 2.53 -4.46 26.76
N GLN A 279 3.21 -5.52 27.18
CA GLN A 279 3.99 -6.37 26.30
C GLN A 279 3.15 -7.07 25.22
N LEU A 280 1.96 -7.58 25.59
CA LEU A 280 1.02 -8.13 24.61
C LEU A 280 0.62 -7.09 23.56
N THR A 281 0.38 -5.84 24.00
CA THR A 281 0.01 -4.74 23.10
C THR A 281 1.14 -4.45 22.12
N THR A 282 2.37 -4.31 22.60
CA THR A 282 3.56 -4.11 21.76
C THR A 282 3.77 -5.24 20.76
N ILE A 283 3.63 -6.51 21.18
CA ILE A 283 3.70 -7.67 20.28
C ILE A 283 2.62 -7.58 19.19
N PHE A 284 1.39 -7.23 19.56
CA PHE A 284 0.31 -7.15 18.58
C PHE A 284 0.46 -5.99 17.59
N GLU A 285 1.07 -4.88 18.00
CA GLU A 285 1.40 -3.74 17.14
C GLU A 285 2.54 -4.07 16.17
N ALA A 286 3.52 -4.86 16.60
CA ALA A 286 4.65 -5.27 15.78
C ALA A 286 4.28 -6.28 14.67
N LEU A 287 3.22 -7.07 14.87
CA LEU A 287 2.78 -8.10 13.92
C LEU A 287 1.92 -7.51 12.79
N LYS A 288 1.90 -8.21 11.63
CA LYS A 288 1.06 -7.83 10.47
C LYS A 288 -0.42 -7.71 10.92
N PRO A 289 -1.24 -6.78 10.37
CA PRO A 289 -2.62 -6.55 10.83
C PRO A 289 -3.52 -7.79 10.87
N ASN A 290 -3.33 -8.72 9.92
CA ASN A 290 -4.09 -9.96 9.79
C ASN A 290 -3.36 -11.19 10.38
N ASP A 291 -2.32 -10.98 11.19
CA ASP A 291 -1.57 -12.06 11.80
C ASP A 291 -2.47 -12.92 12.71
N PRO A 292 -2.52 -14.25 12.52
CA PRO A 292 -3.42 -15.12 13.27
C PRO A 292 -3.11 -15.15 14.77
N VAL A 293 -1.84 -15.00 15.17
CA VAL A 293 -1.42 -14.95 16.58
C VAL A 293 -1.95 -13.67 17.22
N ALA A 294 -1.78 -12.53 16.56
CA ALA A 294 -2.29 -11.24 17.04
C ALA A 294 -3.82 -11.24 17.17
N LEU A 295 -4.54 -11.73 16.15
CA LEU A 295 -6.01 -11.79 16.16
C LEU A 295 -6.56 -12.70 17.26
N LYS A 296 -5.96 -13.88 17.47
CA LYS A 296 -6.35 -14.81 18.53
C LYS A 296 -5.98 -14.27 19.91
N GLY A 297 -4.78 -13.69 20.04
CA GLY A 297 -4.27 -13.08 21.27
C GLY A 297 -5.13 -11.92 21.76
N ARG A 298 -5.40 -10.94 20.89
CA ARG A 298 -6.28 -9.78 21.20
C ARG A 298 -7.65 -10.20 21.71
N ARG A 299 -8.25 -11.22 21.08
CA ARG A 299 -9.57 -11.76 21.47
C ARG A 299 -9.53 -12.37 22.87
N ARG A 300 -8.51 -13.16 23.18
CA ARG A 300 -8.33 -13.78 24.50
C ARG A 300 -8.06 -12.73 25.57
N LEU A 301 -7.17 -11.78 25.32
CA LEU A 301 -6.89 -10.68 26.23
C LEU A 301 -8.15 -9.87 26.53
N SER A 302 -8.93 -9.50 25.51
CA SER A 302 -10.21 -8.81 25.67
C SER A 302 -11.17 -9.62 26.54
N SER A 303 -11.33 -10.92 26.28
CA SER A 303 -12.21 -11.77 27.11
C SER A 303 -11.76 -11.85 28.57
N MET A 304 -10.46 -11.84 28.85
CA MET A 304 -9.93 -11.82 30.23
C MET A 304 -10.11 -10.45 30.89
N ILE A 305 -10.06 -9.36 30.13
CA ILE A 305 -10.24 -8.01 30.66
C ILE A 305 -11.67 -7.81 31.19
N PHE A 306 -12.66 -8.34 30.47
CA PHE A 306 -14.08 -8.14 30.75
C PHE A 306 -14.77 -9.32 31.48
N ALA A 307 -14.04 -10.40 31.77
CA ALA A 307 -14.48 -11.48 32.66
C ALA A 307 -14.30 -11.09 34.13
#